data_AF-A0A529Z2S2-F1
#
_entry.id   AF-A0A529Z2S2-F1
#
_cell.length_a   1.000
_cell.length_b   1.000
_cell.length_c   1.000
_cell.angle_alpha   90.00
_cell.angle_beta   90.00
_cell.angle_gamma   90.00
#
_symmetry.space_group_name_H-M   'P 1'
#
loop_
_entity.id
_entity.type
_entity.pdbx_description
1 polymer ?
#
loop_
_entity_poly.entity_id
_entity_poly.type
_entity_poly.pdbx_seq_one_letter_code
_entity_poly.pdbx_strand_id
1 'polypeptide(L)'
;MNAVRRLSLVSNEVFAPMPERRKGALRVAIATQDMQDLNAHFGSARRFAVYDVTREEWNLVEAVAFDDVSDESGEHRAERDDRITPKVDALKGCQILFCLAIG
;
A
#
# COMPACT_ATOMS: atom_id res chain seq x y z
N MET A 1 -18.86 -2.46 -6.59
CA MET A 1 -17.85 -3.48 -6.27
C MET A 1 -16.56 -2.72 -6.07
N ASN A 2 -16.10 -2.54 -4.83
CA ASN A 2 -14.87 -1.81 -4.57
C ASN A 2 -13.70 -2.75 -4.90
N ALA A 3 -12.97 -2.43 -5.96
CA ALA A 3 -11.86 -3.27 -6.39
C ALA A 3 -10.57 -2.87 -5.67
N VAL A 4 -9.84 -3.89 -5.20
CA VAL A 4 -8.43 -3.76 -4.80
C VAL A 4 -7.60 -4.34 -5.92
N ARG A 5 -6.69 -3.54 -6.50
CA ARG A 5 -5.78 -3.99 -7.56
C ARG A 5 -4.37 -4.05 -7.02
N ARG A 6 -3.63 -5.12 -7.32
CA ARG A 6 -2.21 -5.26 -6.98
C ARG A 6 -1.37 -5.18 -8.25
N LEU A 7 -0.40 -4.29 -8.26
CA LEU A 7 0.52 -4.05 -9.38
C LEU A 7 1.93 -4.42 -8.91
N SER A 8 2.62 -5.25 -9.67
CA SER A 8 4.02 -5.62 -9.40
C SER A 8 4.89 -5.21 -10.58
N LEU A 9 6.17 -4.92 -10.31
CA LEU A 9 7.15 -4.75 -11.38
C LEU A 9 7.44 -6.10 -12.01
N VAL A 10 7.39 -6.16 -13.34
CA VAL A 10 7.85 -7.31 -14.12
C VAL A 10 9.17 -6.91 -14.76
N SER A 11 10.26 -7.60 -14.40
CA SER A 11 11.54 -7.41 -15.07
C SER A 11 11.55 -8.15 -16.42
N ASN A 12 12.34 -7.65 -17.38
CA ASN A 12 12.55 -8.32 -18.68
C ASN A 12 13.28 -9.67 -18.56
N GLU A 13 13.75 -10.04 -17.36
CA GLU A 13 14.28 -11.37 -17.06
C GLU A 13 13.10 -12.31 -16.78
N VAL A 14 12.53 -12.82 -17.86
CA VAL A 14 11.18 -13.39 -18.05
C VAL A 14 10.71 -14.42 -17.00
N PHE A 15 11.58 -14.97 -16.13
CA PHE A 15 11.21 -15.99 -15.14
C PHE A 15 12.02 -15.95 -13.84
N ALA A 16 12.59 -14.80 -13.45
CA ALA A 16 13.13 -14.70 -12.10
C ALA A 16 11.96 -14.78 -11.10
N PRO A 17 11.94 -15.73 -10.13
CA PRO A 17 10.93 -15.72 -9.09
C PRO A 17 10.96 -14.37 -8.40
N MET A 18 9.77 -13.87 -8.01
CA MET A 18 9.66 -12.61 -7.25
C MET A 18 10.69 -12.70 -6.11
N PRO A 19 11.63 -11.73 -6.01
CA PRO A 19 12.79 -11.91 -5.14
C PRO A 19 12.30 -12.21 -3.73
N GLU A 20 12.69 -13.39 -3.22
CA GLU A 20 12.46 -13.77 -1.84
C GLU A 20 12.90 -12.60 -0.95
N ARG A 21 12.04 -12.21 0.00
CA ARG A 21 12.36 -11.09 0.90
C ARG A 21 13.71 -11.39 1.55
N ARG A 22 14.69 -10.51 1.33
CA ARG A 22 16.01 -10.65 1.94
C ARG A 22 15.87 -10.79 3.45
N LYS A 23 16.63 -11.71 4.04
CA LYS A 23 16.63 -11.94 5.49
C LYS A 23 17.00 -10.62 6.21
N GLY A 24 16.15 -10.20 7.14
CA GLY A 24 16.33 -8.95 7.88
C GLY A 24 15.74 -7.70 7.19
N ALA A 25 15.15 -7.83 5.99
CA ALA A 25 14.42 -6.72 5.38
C ALA A 25 13.08 -6.47 6.10
N LEU A 26 12.75 -5.19 6.28
CA LEU A 26 11.43 -4.74 6.71
C LEU A 26 10.57 -4.48 5.49
N ARG A 27 9.32 -4.91 5.53
CA ARG A 27 8.33 -4.49 4.55
C ARG A 27 7.59 -3.26 5.04
N VAL A 28 7.68 -2.22 4.24
CA VAL A 28 7.21 -0.88 4.57
C VAL A 28 6.16 -0.48 3.53
N ALA A 29 4.98 -0.10 4.01
CA ALA A 29 3.95 0.51 3.18
C ALA A 29 4.02 2.04 3.28
N ILE A 30 3.79 2.72 2.16
CA ILE A 30 3.72 4.18 2.07
C ILE A 30 2.35 4.54 1.50
N ALA A 31 1.58 5.34 2.26
CA ALA A 31 0.30 5.88 1.82
C ALA A 31 0.51 7.05 0.86
N THR A 32 0.01 6.90 -0.36
CA THR A 32 0.25 7.87 -1.44
C THR A 32 -0.96 8.02 -2.35
N GLN A 33 -1.12 9.23 -2.89
CA GLN A 33 -2.09 9.56 -3.92
C GLN A 33 -1.55 9.32 -5.34
N ASP A 34 -0.22 9.30 -5.51
CA ASP A 34 0.43 9.41 -6.83
C ASP A 34 1.64 8.50 -7.06
N MET A 35 2.08 7.72 -6.05
CA MET A 35 3.30 6.90 -6.10
C MET A 35 4.61 7.69 -6.17
N GLN A 36 4.58 8.99 -5.88
CA GLN A 36 5.75 9.86 -5.87
C GLN A 36 6.06 10.33 -4.44
N ASP A 37 5.05 10.79 -3.72
CA ASP A 37 5.21 11.36 -2.38
C ASP A 37 4.41 10.60 -1.32
N LEU A 38 4.88 10.68 -0.06
CA LEU A 38 4.10 10.37 1.13
C LEU A 38 3.10 11.50 1.36
N ASN A 39 1.93 11.41 0.72
CA ASN A 39 0.97 12.53 0.65
C ASN A 39 -0.49 12.12 0.89
N ALA A 40 -0.73 10.97 1.51
CA ALA A 40 -2.08 10.52 1.83
C ALA A 40 -2.29 10.19 3.31
N HIS A 41 -3.49 10.49 3.80
CA HIS A 41 -4.02 9.90 5.02
C HIS A 41 -4.37 8.43 4.77
N PHE A 42 -4.40 7.61 5.82
CA PHE A 42 -4.66 6.17 5.69
C PHE A 42 -5.99 5.89 4.94
N GLY A 43 -7.08 6.50 5.41
CA GLY A 43 -8.42 6.29 4.85
C GLY A 43 -8.62 6.82 3.43
N SER A 44 -7.90 7.89 3.04
CA SER A 44 -8.02 8.54 1.73
C SER A 44 -6.98 8.08 0.71
N ALA A 45 -5.98 7.29 1.14
CA ALA A 45 -4.92 6.83 0.24
C ALA A 45 -5.47 6.05 -0.94
N ARG A 46 -5.21 6.54 -2.15
CA ARG A 46 -5.54 5.79 -3.37
C ARG A 46 -4.65 4.57 -3.54
N ARG A 47 -3.43 4.61 -3.00
CA ARG A 47 -2.47 3.50 -3.11
C ARG A 47 -1.63 3.34 -1.85
N PHE A 48 -1.24 2.09 -1.60
CA PHE A 48 -0.08 1.76 -0.77
C PHE A 48 1.04 1.28 -1.67
N ALA A 49 2.15 2.02 -1.67
CA ALA A 49 3.40 1.58 -2.28
C ALA A 49 4.15 0.73 -1.23
N VAL A 50 4.41 -0.53 -1.55
CA VAL A 50 5.00 -1.49 -0.62
C VAL A 50 6.42 -1.81 -1.04
N TYR A 51 7.35 -1.58 -0.13
CA TYR A 51 8.78 -1.78 -0.33
C TYR A 51 9.33 -2.82 0.63
N ASP A 52 10.30 -3.60 0.19
CA ASP A 52 11.22 -4.27 1.10
C ASP A 52 12.44 -3.35 1.28
N VAL A 53 12.78 -3.06 2.52
CA VAL A 53 13.81 -2.09 2.93
C VAL A 53 14.82 -2.79 3.85
N THR A 54 16.09 -2.64 3.51
CA THR A 54 17.23 -3.03 4.34
C THR A 54 17.97 -1.77 4.78
N ARG A 55 19.10 -1.92 5.45
CA ARG A 55 19.94 -0.76 5.79
C ARG A 55 20.62 -0.17 4.55
N GLU A 56 20.85 -0.98 3.52
CA GLU A 56 21.66 -0.62 2.36
C GLU A 56 20.83 -0.29 1.11
N GLU A 57 19.66 -0.90 0.96
CA GLU A 57 18.83 -0.78 -0.25
C GLU A 57 17.32 -0.86 0.04
N TRP A 58 16.53 -0.46 -0.94
CA TRP A 58 15.08 -0.59 -0.98
C TRP A 58 14.64 -1.08 -2.36
N ASN A 59 13.58 -1.89 -2.41
CA ASN A 59 13.00 -2.39 -3.64
C ASN A 59 11.47 -2.28 -3.58
N LEU A 60 10.84 -1.75 -4.63
CA LEU A 60 9.38 -1.77 -4.75
C LEU A 60 8.93 -3.22 -4.97
N VAL A 61 8.09 -3.72 -4.07
CA VAL A 61 7.50 -5.06 -4.13
C VAL A 61 6.20 -5.00 -4.93
N GLU A 62 5.29 -4.11 -4.54
CA GLU A 62 4.01 -3.94 -5.20
C GLU A 62 3.41 -2.56 -4.89
N ALA A 63 2.43 -2.17 -5.70
CA ALA A 63 1.51 -1.09 -5.41
C ALA A 63 0.10 -1.67 -5.29
N VAL A 64 -0.54 -1.46 -4.13
CA VAL A 64 -1.94 -1.84 -3.90
C VAL A 64 -2.81 -0.61 -4.12
N ALA A 65 -3.74 -0.66 -5.06
CA ALA A 65 -4.64 0.45 -5.40
C ALA A 65 -6.06 0.18 -4.88
N PHE A 66 -6.70 1.24 -4.38
CA PHE A 66 -8.05 1.25 -3.82
C PHE A 66 -8.93 2.19 -4.66
N ASP A 67 -10.04 1.67 -5.18
CA ASP A 67 -10.99 2.47 -5.96
C ASP A 67 -11.93 3.30 -5.08
N ASP A 68 -12.23 2.82 -3.87
CA ASP A 68 -13.09 3.50 -2.90
C ASP A 68 -12.28 3.98 -1.70
N VAL A 69 -12.27 5.30 -1.49
CA VAL A 69 -11.45 5.99 -0.49
C VAL A 69 -12.28 7.04 0.23
N SER A 70 -11.87 7.38 1.46
CA SER A 70 -12.46 8.50 2.20
C SER A 70 -12.21 9.83 1.48
N ASP A 71 -13.17 10.74 1.54
CA ASP A 71 -13.04 12.14 1.12
C ASP A 71 -12.56 13.05 2.27
N GLU A 72 -12.18 12.46 3.40
CA GLU A 72 -11.62 13.14 4.57
C GLU A 72 -12.59 14.10 5.29
N SER A 73 -13.87 14.07 4.94
CA SER A 73 -14.93 14.85 5.60
C SER A 73 -15.19 14.42 7.06
N GLY A 74 -14.75 13.21 7.43
CA GLY A 74 -15.08 12.59 8.72
C GLY A 74 -16.51 12.03 8.77
N GLU A 75 -17.28 12.15 7.69
CA GLU A 75 -18.62 11.59 7.63
C GLU A 75 -18.58 10.08 7.33
N HIS A 76 -19.19 9.30 8.21
CA HIS A 76 -19.46 7.89 7.91
C HIS A 76 -20.59 7.82 6.88
N ARG A 77 -20.26 7.53 5.62
CA ARG A 77 -21.25 7.13 4.64
C ARG A 77 -21.95 5.87 5.17
N ALA A 78 -23.28 5.80 5.01
CA ALA A 78 -24.13 4.75 5.58
C ALA A 78 -23.51 3.34 5.44
N GLU A 79 -23.76 2.50 6.44
CA GLU A 79 -23.14 1.22 6.87
C GLU A 79 -22.72 0.14 5.83
N ARG A 80 -22.68 0.43 4.52
CA ARG A 80 -22.46 -0.55 3.44
C ARG A 80 -21.12 -0.43 2.72
N ASP A 81 -20.30 0.58 3.01
CA ASP A 81 -19.07 0.84 2.27
C ASP A 81 -17.82 0.72 3.16
N ASP A 82 -17.39 -0.53 3.39
CA ASP A 82 -16.19 -0.83 4.18
C ASP A 82 -14.91 -0.49 3.39
N ARG A 83 -14.41 0.72 3.64
CA ARG A 83 -13.17 1.26 3.05
C ARG A 83 -11.93 0.89 3.82
N ILE A 84 -12.08 0.44 5.07
CA ILE A 84 -10.98 0.30 6.02
C ILE A 84 -10.42 -1.11 5.98
N THR A 85 -11.26 -2.14 6.01
CA THR A 85 -10.81 -3.53 5.98
C THR A 85 -9.91 -3.83 4.78
N PRO A 86 -10.22 -3.40 3.54
CA PRO A 86 -9.34 -3.64 2.40
C PRO A 86 -7.94 -3.03 2.57
N LYS A 87 -7.83 -1.88 3.24
CA LYS A 87 -6.56 -1.21 3.51
C LYS A 87 -5.78 -1.93 4.60
N VAL A 88 -6.44 -2.35 5.68
CA VAL A 88 -5.80 -3.14 6.75
C VAL A 88 -5.30 -4.48 6.18
N ASP A 89 -6.11 -5.15 5.37
CA ASP A 89 -5.72 -6.40 4.70
C ASP A 89 -4.54 -6.23 3.76
N ALA A 90 -4.42 -5.08 3.08
CA ALA A 90 -3.28 -4.75 2.23
C ALA A 90 -1.97 -4.64 3.02
N LEU A 91 -2.01 -4.36 4.32
CA LEU A 91 -0.83 -4.25 5.18
C LEU A 91 -0.35 -5.59 5.76
N LYS A 92 -1.05 -6.71 5.51
CA LYS A 92 -0.61 -8.03 5.96
C LYS A 92 0.84 -8.30 5.50
N GLY A 93 1.72 -8.56 6.46
CA GLY A 93 3.15 -8.78 6.21
C GLY A 93 4.00 -7.52 6.12
N CYS A 94 3.41 -6.31 6.18
CA CYS A 94 4.12 -5.06 6.42
C CYS A 94 4.41 -4.88 7.92
N GLN A 95 5.57 -4.35 8.26
CA GLN A 95 5.95 -4.03 9.64
C GLN A 95 5.70 -2.55 9.95
N ILE A 96 5.77 -1.69 8.94
CA ILE A 96 5.67 -0.23 9.08
C ILE A 96 4.72 0.29 8.00
N LEU A 97 3.87 1.25 8.37
CA LEU A 97 3.14 2.10 7.45
C LEU A 97 3.54 3.56 7.71
N PHE A 98 3.87 4.30 6.65
CA PHE A 98 3.92 5.75 6.67
C PHE A 98 2.65 6.33 6.04
N CYS A 99 2.00 7.26 6.73
CA CYS A 99 0.86 8.04 6.23
C CYS A 99 0.88 9.45 6.86
N LEU A 100 0.17 10.41 6.26
CA LEU A 100 0.07 11.78 6.81
C LEU A 100 -0.70 11.80 8.14
N ALA A 101 -1.82 11.09 8.21
CA ALA A 101 -2.51 10.78 9.46
C ALA A 101 -3.40 9.53 9.31
N ILE A 102 -3.76 8.97 10.46
CA ILE A 102 -4.76 7.91 10.63
C ILE A 102 -5.59 8.24 11.87
N GLY A 103 -6.91 8.09 11.78
CA GLY A 103 -7.87 8.36 12.84
C GLY A 103 -8.94 7.29 12.88
#